data_AF-A0A382FAB3-F1
#
_entry.id   AF-A0A382FAB3-F1
#
_cell.length_a   1.000
_cell.length_b   1.000
_cell.length_c   1.000
_cell.angle_alpha   90.00
_cell.angle_beta   90.00
_cell.angle_gamma   90.00
#
_symmetry.space_group_name_H-M   'P 1'
#
loop_
_entity.id
_entity.type
_entity.pdbx_description
1 polymer ?
#
loop_
_entity_poly.entity_id
_entity_poly.type
_entity_poly.pdbx_seq_one_letter_code
_entity_poly.pdbx_strand_id
1 'polypeptide(L)' 'VAWVRQNLFSSTLNTILTLLAFWFLWEILPPIFEWAVVNSIWTAGNRQECWDQMSSPAL' A
#
# COMPACT_ATOMS: atom_id res chain seq x y z
N VAL A 1 -2.54 -13.85 -21.42
CA VAL A 1 -3.84 -14.03 -20.74
C VAL A 1 -4.07 -15.45 -20.21
N ALA A 2 -3.63 -16.53 -20.90
CA ALA A 2 -3.83 -17.91 -20.44
C ALA A 2 -3.34 -18.21 -19.01
N TRP A 3 -2.19 -17.66 -18.61
CA TRP A 3 -1.61 -17.88 -17.27
C TRP A 3 -2.50 -17.39 -16.12
N VAL A 4 -3.09 -16.19 -16.22
CA VAL A 4 -3.91 -15.60 -15.16
C VAL A 4 -5.14 -16.46 -14.88
N ARG A 5 -5.80 -16.94 -15.93
CA ARG A 5 -6.96 -17.82 -15.80
C ARG A 5 -6.59 -19.20 -15.23
N GLN A 6 -5.42 -19.73 -15.60
CA GLN A 6 -4.94 -21.02 -15.11
C GLN A 6 -4.36 -20.99 -13.69
N ASN A 7 -3.96 -19.84 -13.16
CA ASN A 7 -3.32 -19.74 -11.84
C ASN A 7 -4.21 -19.02 -10.82
N LEU A 8 -4.76 -17.84 -11.14
CA LEU A 8 -5.60 -17.07 -10.21
C LEU A 8 -7.07 -17.50 -10.22
N PHE A 9 -7.60 -17.94 -11.37
CA PHE A 9 -9.02 -18.28 -11.54
C PHE A 9 -9.24 -19.76 -11.88
N SER A 10 -8.34 -20.63 -11.44
CA SER A 10 -8.36 -22.07 -11.75
C SER A 10 -9.46 -22.86 -11.04
N SER A 11 -10.05 -22.28 -9.98
CA SER A 11 -11.16 -22.87 -9.22
C SER A 11 -12.05 -21.76 -8.65
N THR A 12 -13.26 -22.12 -8.20
CA THR A 12 -14.18 -21.20 -7.53
C THR A 12 -13.56 -20.59 -6.27
N LEU A 13 -12.82 -21.39 -5.49
CA LEU A 13 -12.12 -20.91 -4.30
C LEU A 13 -11.01 -19.91 -4.65
N ASN A 14 -10.19 -20.20 -5.67
CA ASN A 14 -9.13 -19.27 -6.09
C ASN A 14 -9.71 -17.97 -6.64
N THR A 15 -10.85 -18.02 -7.32
CA THR A 15 -11.59 -16.83 -7.77
C THR A 15 -12.01 -15.96 -6.59
N ILE A 16 -12.62 -16.55 -5.55
CA ILE A 16 -13.03 -15.82 -4.35
C ILE A 16 -11.82 -15.21 -3.65
N LEU A 17 -10.75 -15.99 -3.44
CA LEU A 17 -9.52 -15.49 -2.82
C LEU A 17 -8.89 -14.35 -3.62
N THR A 18 -8.92 -14.43 -4.95
CA THR A 18 -8.41 -13.38 -5.82
C THR A 18 -9.21 -12.09 -5.68
N LEU A 19 -10.55 -12.18 -5.64
CA LEU A 19 -11.41 -11.00 -5.42
C LEU A 19 -11.19 -10.38 -4.04
N LEU A 20 -11.06 -11.21 -3.00
CA LEU A 20 -10.74 -10.78 -1.64
C LEU A 20 -9.38 -10.06 -1.56
N ALA A 21 -8.37 -10.60 -2.24
CA ALA A 21 -7.05 -9.97 -2.31
C ALA A 21 -7.12 -8.58 -2.97
N PHE A 22 -7.87 -8.44 -4.07
CA PHE A 22 -8.06 -7.14 -4.70
C PHE A 22 -8.81 -6.16 -3.79
N TRP A 23 -9.80 -6.60 -3.03
CA TRP A 23 -10.46 -5.77 -2.03
C TRP A 23 -9.44 -5.28 -1.00
N PHE A 24 -8.66 -6.18 -0.37
CA PHE A 24 -7.67 -5.76 0.62
C PHE A 24 -6.62 -4.81 0.05
N LEU A 25 -6.15 -5.03 -1.18
CA LEU A 25 -5.26 -4.10 -1.85
C LEU A 25 -5.91 -2.73 -2.03
N TRP A 26 -7.19 -2.68 -2.40
CA TRP A 26 -7.92 -1.42 -2.53
C TRP A 26 -8.04 -0.66 -1.21
N GLU A 27 -8.18 -1.35 -0.09
CA GLU A 27 -8.27 -0.73 1.24
C GLU A 27 -6.89 -0.27 1.75
N ILE A 28 -5.84 -1.05 1.50
CA ILE A 28 -4.51 -0.86 2.09
C ILE A 28 -3.63 0.07 1.25
N LEU A 29 -3.72 0.03 -0.07
CA LEU A 29 -2.84 0.81 -0.95
C LEU A 29 -3.01 2.33 -0.80
N PRO A 30 -4.24 2.90 -0.76
CA PRO A 30 -4.41 4.34 -0.59
C PRO A 30 -3.78 4.91 0.68
N PRO A 31 -4.05 4.40 1.90
CA PRO A 31 -3.46 4.96 3.11
C PRO A 31 -1.94 4.76 3.17
N ILE A 32 -1.41 3.64 2.66
CA ILE A 32 0.04 3.44 2.56
C ILE A 32 0.67 4.44 1.60
N PHE A 33 0.05 4.69 0.45
CA PHE A 33 0.56 5.64 -0.53
C PHE A 33 0.53 7.07 0.01
N GLU A 34 -0.55 7.47 0.68
CA GLU A 34 -0.64 8.76 1.34
C GLU A 34 0.45 8.94 2.40
N TRP A 35 0.71 7.92 3.22
CA TRP A 35 1.76 8.00 4.24
C TRP A 35 3.17 7.97 3.65
N ALA A 36 3.46 7.03 2.75
CA ALA A 36 4.80 6.76 2.26
C ALA A 36 5.26 7.74 1.18
N VAL A 37 4.33 8.29 0.39
CA VAL A 37 4.66 9.09 -0.79
C VAL A 37 4.20 10.53 -0.68
N VAL A 38 2.93 10.74 -0.31
CA VAL A 38 2.33 12.08 -0.32
C VAL A 38 2.76 12.90 0.91
N ASN A 39 2.68 12.31 2.10
CA ASN A 39 2.89 13.01 3.37
C ASN A 39 4.26 12.71 4.00
N SER A 40 5.14 11.96 3.33
CA SER A 40 6.47 11.64 3.84
C SER A 40 7.48 12.77 3.59
N ILE A 41 8.52 12.81 4.42
CA ILE A 41 9.61 13.78 4.30
C ILE A 41 10.76 13.11 3.55
N TRP A 42 10.94 13.51 2.29
CA TRP A 42 11.91 12.91 1.38
C TRP A 42 13.34 13.46 1.52
N THR A 43 13.47 14.65 2.11
CA THR A 43 14.73 15.38 2.18
C THR A 43 15.01 15.82 3.62
N ALA A 44 15.87 15.06 4.31
CA ALA A 44 16.41 15.39 5.62
C ALA A 44 17.79 14.74 5.77
N GLY A 45 18.77 15.47 6.30
CA GLY A 45 20.14 14.98 6.51
C GLY A 45 20.29 14.11 7.77
N ASN A 46 19.34 14.19 8.70
CA ASN A 46 19.32 13.41 9.93
C ASN A 46 17.89 13.34 10.51
N ARG A 47 17.74 12.61 11.63
CA ARG A 47 16.45 12.43 12.30
C ARG A 47 15.86 13.75 12.81
N GLN A 48 16.68 14.66 13.34
CA GLN A 48 16.19 15.92 13.89
C GLN A 48 15.56 16.78 12.78
N GLU A 49 16.25 16.94 11.65
CA GLU A 49 15.75 17.70 10.50
C GLU A 49 14.46 17.11 9.90
N CYS A 50 14.28 15.79 9.99
CA CYS A 50 13.03 15.14 9.60
C CYS A 50 11.89 15.50 10.56
N TRP A 51 12.14 15.52 11.87
CA TRP A 51 11.12 15.86 12.86
C TRP A 51 10.71 17.34 12.81
N ASP A 52 11.67 18.23 12.56
CA ASP A 52 11.41 19.67 12.44
C ASP A 52 10.51 20.01 11.24
N GLN A 53 10.50 19.16 10.21
CA GLN A 53 9.66 19.30 9.01
C GLN A 53 8.29 18.59 9.13
N MET A 54 8.04 17.81 10.18
CA MET A 54 6.74 17.17 10.37
C MET A 54 5.70 18.18 10.84
N SER A 55 4.52 18.20 10.21
CA SER A 55 3.37 19.02 10.63
C SER A 55 2.70 18.52 11.91
N SER A 56 2.88 17.25 12.22
CA SER A 56 2.46 16.60 13.45
C SER A 56 3.59 15.65 13.88
N PRO A 57 4.68 16.17 14.47
CA PRO A 57 5.68 15.32 15.08
C PRO A 57 4.96 14.60 16.22
N ALA A 58 4.77 13.29 16.06
CA ALA A 58 3.82 12.45 16.79
C ALA A 58 3.58 12.92 18.23
N LEU A 59 2.34 13.35 18.55
CA LEU A 59 1.87 13.74 19.89
C LEU A 59 2.93 14.35 20.83
#